data_AF-A0A397RZL2-F1
#
_entry.id   AF-A0A397RZL2-F1
#
_cell.length_a   1.000
_cell.length_b   1.000
_cell.length_c   1.000
_cell.angle_alpha   90.00
_cell.angle_beta   90.00
_cell.angle_gamma   90.00
#
_symmetry.space_group_name_H-M   'P 1'
#
loop_
_entity.id
_entity.type
_entity.pdbx_description
1 polymer ?
#
loop_
_entity_poly.entity_id
_entity_poly.type
_entity_poly.pdbx_seq_one_letter_code
_entity_poly.pdbx_strand_id
1 'polypeptide(L)'
;MSDKSIPDKPDKLDKFLEGKDITLNCLISDEEAIFDATVFNGSNNRVSTLANVIRNCRLDRFQNTDSSKLILYMNKAEADSVIILGLKNDKGAILSGTELIKHENTIFSYFNDQPQPKYQGEKGINVIVYPPTDN
;
A
#
# COMPACT_ATOMS: atom_id res chain seq x y z
N MET A 1 40.55 21.52 18.76
CA MET A 1 39.28 20.88 19.13
C MET A 1 38.79 20.16 17.89
N SER A 2 38.71 18.83 17.94
CA SER A 2 38.21 18.02 16.83
C SER A 2 36.71 17.88 17.00
N ASP A 3 35.93 18.61 16.21
CA ASP A 3 34.50 18.34 16.04
C ASP A 3 34.38 17.00 15.30
N LYS A 4 34.06 15.95 16.04
CA LYS A 4 33.57 14.69 15.46
C LYS A 4 32.12 14.93 15.06
N SER A 5 31.90 15.41 13.84
CA SER A 5 30.62 15.23 13.18
C SER A 5 30.42 13.73 12.96
N ILE A 6 29.49 13.13 13.70
CA ILE A 6 28.99 11.79 13.43
C ILE A 6 28.30 11.89 12.07
N PRO A 7 28.67 11.11 11.04
CA PRO A 7 27.86 11.04 9.85
C PRO A 7 26.55 10.34 10.25
N ASP A 8 25.45 11.10 10.33
CA ASP A 8 24.10 10.56 10.20
C ASP A 8 24.10 9.73 8.92
N LYS A 9 24.10 8.40 9.01
CA LYS A 9 24.08 7.53 7.84
C LYS A 9 22.70 7.63 7.16
N PRO A 10 22.60 8.14 5.93
CA PRO A 10 21.43 7.98 5.08
C PRO A 10 21.83 7.12 3.86
N ASP A 11 22.74 6.16 4.01
CA ASP A 11 23.42 5.60 2.82
C ASP A 11 22.76 4.37 2.20
N LYS A 12 21.86 3.70 2.92
CA LYS A 12 21.27 2.43 2.46
C LYS A 12 19.84 2.59 1.96
N LEU A 13 19.02 3.34 2.69
CA LEU A 13 17.62 3.54 2.31
C LEU A 13 17.55 4.44 1.08
N ASP A 14 18.18 5.62 1.11
CA ASP A 14 18.13 6.57 -0.01
C ASP A 14 18.66 5.99 -1.32
N LYS A 15 19.71 5.16 -1.27
CA LYS A 15 20.23 4.41 -2.43
C LYS A 15 19.34 3.28 -2.92
N PHE A 16 18.48 2.73 -2.06
CA PHE A 16 17.47 1.74 -2.43
C PHE A 16 16.24 2.39 -3.07
N LEU A 17 15.97 3.64 -2.67
CA LEU A 17 14.89 4.50 -3.15
C LEU A 17 15.22 5.20 -4.47
N GLU A 18 16.51 5.31 -4.82
CA GLU A 18 16.98 5.74 -6.14
C GLU A 18 16.57 4.74 -7.23
N GLY A 19 15.40 4.95 -7.82
CA GLY A 19 15.20 4.57 -9.22
C GLY A 19 14.23 3.42 -9.53
N LYS A 20 13.64 2.74 -8.54
CA LYS A 20 12.81 1.56 -8.79
C LYS A 20 11.31 1.85 -8.69
N ASP A 21 10.56 1.29 -9.63
CA ASP A 21 9.11 1.22 -9.56
C ASP A 21 8.68 0.35 -8.37
N ILE A 22 7.54 0.71 -7.78
CA ILE A 22 6.96 -0.01 -6.66
C ILE A 22 5.74 -0.75 -7.17
N THR A 23 5.77 -2.08 -7.14
CA THR A 23 4.61 -2.92 -7.42
C THR A 23 4.03 -3.45 -6.12
N LEU A 24 2.73 -3.22 -5.92
CA LEU A 24 1.96 -3.65 -4.76
C LEU A 24 0.85 -4.58 -5.20
N ASN A 25 0.76 -5.73 -4.55
CA ASN A 25 -0.36 -6.64 -4.73
C ASN A 25 -1.55 -6.15 -3.88
N CYS A 26 -2.65 -5.83 -4.54
CA CYS A 26 -3.82 -5.17 -3.98
C CYS A 26 -5.03 -6.12 -3.96
N LEU A 27 -5.82 -6.07 -2.90
CA LEU A 27 -7.10 -6.77 -2.76
C LEU A 27 -8.24 -5.76 -2.65
N ILE A 28 -9.29 -5.89 -3.47
CA ILE A 28 -10.55 -5.19 -3.23
C ILE A 28 -11.38 -6.01 -2.24
N SER A 29 -11.77 -5.39 -1.12
CA SER A 29 -12.44 -6.08 -0.02
C SER A 29 -13.79 -6.72 -0.42
N ASP A 30 -14.54 -6.11 -1.34
CA ASP A 30 -15.93 -6.50 -1.66
C ASP A 30 -16.09 -7.43 -2.87
N GLU A 31 -15.01 -7.77 -3.58
CA GLU A 31 -15.04 -8.68 -4.75
C GLU A 31 -14.01 -9.80 -4.70
N GLU A 32 -13.18 -9.86 -3.66
CA GLU A 32 -12.05 -10.78 -3.58
C GLU A 32 -11.04 -10.66 -4.75
N ALA A 33 -11.11 -9.56 -5.48
CA ALA A 33 -10.31 -9.38 -6.69
C ALA A 33 -8.90 -8.89 -6.34
N ILE A 34 -7.91 -9.66 -6.78
CA ILE A 34 -6.48 -9.42 -6.57
C ILE A 34 -5.88 -8.85 -7.84
N PHE A 35 -5.10 -7.78 -7.74
CA PHE A 35 -4.42 -7.15 -8.88
C PHE A 35 -3.15 -6.41 -8.45
N ASP A 36 -2.22 -6.25 -9.39
CA ASP A 36 -0.99 -5.51 -9.16
C ASP A 36 -1.18 -4.02 -9.49
N ALA A 37 -0.70 -3.16 -8.59
CA ALA A 37 -0.64 -1.72 -8.77
C ALA A 37 0.83 -1.27 -8.79
N THR A 38 1.28 -0.72 -9.91
CA THR A 38 2.65 -0.23 -10.07
C THR A 38 2.69 1.30 -10.00
N VAL A 39 3.42 1.82 -9.01
CA VAL A 39 3.74 3.24 -8.89
C VAL A 39 5.12 3.46 -9.50
N PHE A 40 5.14 4.14 -10.64
CA PHE A 40 6.37 4.44 -11.36
C PHE A 40 7.25 5.43 -10.59
N ASN A 41 8.55 5.22 -10.71
CA ASN A 41 9.57 6.12 -10.22
C ASN A 41 9.38 7.54 -10.81
N GLY A 42 9.50 8.58 -9.97
CA GLY A 42 9.23 9.99 -10.33
C GLY A 42 7.93 10.56 -9.76
N SER A 43 7.10 9.74 -9.12
CA SER A 43 5.84 10.16 -8.49
C SER A 43 5.95 10.49 -6.99
N ASN A 44 7.18 10.68 -6.50
CA ASN A 44 7.54 10.87 -5.09
C ASN A 44 7.00 9.77 -4.15
N ASN A 45 6.63 8.61 -4.72
CA ASN A 45 6.12 7.44 -3.98
C ASN A 45 4.99 7.79 -3.01
N ARG A 46 4.13 8.75 -3.38
CA ARG A 46 3.02 9.19 -2.52
C ARG A 46 1.90 8.16 -2.51
N VAL A 47 1.26 7.99 -1.37
CA VAL A 47 0.06 7.13 -1.25
C VAL A 47 -1.09 7.68 -2.10
N SER A 48 -1.22 9.00 -2.24
CA SER A 48 -2.17 9.61 -3.18
C SER A 48 -1.96 9.15 -4.63
N THR A 49 -0.70 8.95 -5.06
CA THR A 49 -0.40 8.41 -6.39
C THR A 49 -0.82 6.94 -6.48
N LEU A 50 -0.55 6.15 -5.45
CA LEU A 50 -0.99 4.76 -5.37
C LEU A 50 -2.52 4.65 -5.49
N ALA A 51 -3.28 5.50 -4.78
CA ALA A 51 -4.73 5.53 -4.86
C ALA A 51 -5.23 5.83 -6.29
N ASN A 52 -4.56 6.75 -7.00
CA ASN A 52 -4.86 7.03 -8.41
C ASN A 52 -4.56 5.83 -9.32
N VAL A 53 -3.43 5.15 -9.12
CA VAL A 53 -3.06 3.95 -9.86
C VAL A 53 -4.12 2.86 -9.64
N ILE A 54 -4.49 2.57 -8.40
CA ILE A 54 -5.53 1.60 -8.03
C ILE A 54 -6.85 1.92 -8.75
N ARG A 55 -7.30 3.18 -8.68
CA ARG A 55 -8.52 3.63 -9.36
C ARG A 55 -8.46 3.36 -10.86
N ASN A 56 -7.33 3.68 -11.49
CA ASN A 56 -7.16 3.55 -12.95
C ASN A 56 -6.96 2.09 -13.39
N CYS A 57 -6.39 1.24 -12.53
CA CYS A 57 -6.30 -0.22 -12.75
C CYS A 57 -7.68 -0.88 -12.70
N ARG A 58 -8.59 -0.35 -11.88
CA ARG A 58 -9.94 -0.90 -11.64
C ARG A 58 -11.03 0.12 -11.95
N LEU A 59 -10.99 0.66 -13.17
CA LEU A 59 -12.02 1.59 -13.66
C LEU A 59 -13.41 0.95 -13.66
N ASP A 60 -13.50 -0.37 -13.88
CA ASP A 60 -14.73 -1.15 -13.75
C ASP A 60 -15.43 -0.98 -12.39
N ARG A 61 -14.68 -0.62 -11.33
CA ARG A 61 -15.22 -0.35 -9.98
C ARG A 61 -15.16 1.12 -9.60
N PHE A 62 -14.05 1.78 -9.91
CA PHE A 62 -13.73 3.10 -9.37
C PHE A 62 -13.83 4.24 -10.39
N GLN A 63 -14.41 4.02 -11.58
CA GLN A 63 -14.53 5.05 -12.62
C GLN A 63 -15.10 6.38 -12.09
N ASN A 64 -16.15 6.32 -11.28
CA ASN A 64 -16.82 7.50 -10.73
C ASN A 64 -16.38 7.84 -9.30
N THR A 65 -15.37 7.15 -8.78
CA THR A 65 -14.85 7.36 -7.43
C THR A 65 -13.67 8.34 -7.48
N ASP A 66 -13.67 9.29 -6.56
CA ASP A 66 -12.48 10.09 -6.25
C ASP A 66 -11.48 9.21 -5.49
N SER A 67 -10.25 9.10 -5.99
CA SER A 67 -9.20 8.26 -5.41
C SER A 67 -8.84 8.67 -3.98
N SER A 68 -9.03 9.94 -3.61
CA SER A 68 -8.84 10.42 -2.24
C SER A 68 -9.84 9.83 -1.24
N LYS A 69 -10.96 9.29 -1.75
CA LYS A 69 -12.00 8.64 -0.94
C LYS A 69 -11.77 7.13 -0.78
N LEU A 70 -10.81 6.54 -1.51
CA LEU A 70 -10.44 5.15 -1.32
C LEU A 70 -9.78 4.97 0.04
N ILE A 71 -10.25 4.01 0.83
CA ILE A 71 -9.64 3.70 2.13
C ILE A 71 -8.64 2.57 1.90
N LEU A 72 -7.38 2.81 2.23
CA LEU A 72 -6.28 1.90 1.97
C LEU A 72 -5.72 1.37 3.29
N TYR A 73 -5.57 0.05 3.41
CA TYR A 73 -4.94 -0.59 4.55
C TYR A 73 -3.68 -1.34 4.14
N MET A 74 -2.57 -1.12 4.84
CA MET A 74 -1.36 -1.91 4.76
C MET A 74 -1.59 -3.23 5.47
N ASN A 75 -1.17 -4.32 4.87
CA ASN A 75 -1.04 -5.60 5.56
C ASN A 75 0.31 -5.67 6.30
N LYS A 76 0.30 -5.68 7.65
CA LYS A 76 1.51 -5.51 8.49
C LYS A 76 2.39 -6.75 8.61
N ALA A 77 1.83 -7.93 8.40
CA ALA A 77 2.52 -9.19 8.54
C ALA A 77 2.10 -10.12 7.40
N GLU A 78 2.72 -11.29 7.32
CA GLU A 78 2.14 -12.47 6.67
C GLU A 78 0.82 -12.81 7.37
N ALA A 79 -0.19 -11.96 7.18
CA ALA A 79 -1.47 -12.12 7.79
C ALA A 79 -2.01 -13.44 7.25
N ASP A 80 -2.18 -14.42 8.15
CA ASP A 80 -2.83 -15.66 7.80
C ASP A 80 -4.10 -15.34 7.03
N SER A 81 -4.41 -16.13 6.00
CA SER A 81 -5.59 -15.94 5.13
C SER A 81 -6.88 -15.67 5.92
N VAL A 82 -6.94 -16.05 7.20
CA VAL A 82 -7.98 -15.71 8.19
C VAL A 82 -8.21 -14.20 8.36
N ILE A 83 -7.16 -13.37 8.43
CA ILE A 83 -7.27 -11.90 8.53
C ILE A 83 -7.81 -11.33 7.22
N ILE A 84 -7.33 -11.83 6.08
CA ILE A 84 -7.85 -11.46 4.75
C ILE A 84 -9.33 -11.84 4.63
N LEU A 85 -9.72 -13.04 5.09
CA LEU A 85 -11.11 -13.49 5.14
C LEU A 85 -11.97 -12.64 6.10
N GLY A 86 -11.42 -12.18 7.22
CA GLY A 86 -12.10 -11.27 8.13
C GLY A 86 -12.39 -9.91 7.49
N LEU A 87 -11.41 -9.36 6.75
CA LEU A 87 -11.54 -8.09 6.01
C LEU A 87 -12.58 -8.19 4.88
N LYS A 88 -12.69 -9.35 4.22
CA LYS A 88 -13.76 -9.60 3.24
C LYS A 88 -15.16 -9.40 3.83
N ASN A 89 -15.33 -9.74 5.11
CA ASN A 89 -16.65 -9.82 5.75
C ASN A 89 -17.05 -8.58 6.56
N ASP A 90 -16.09 -7.74 6.96
CA ASP A 90 -16.38 -6.57 7.81
C ASP A 90 -15.73 -5.29 7.26
N LYS A 91 -16.56 -4.41 6.70
CA LYS A 91 -16.16 -3.11 6.15
C LYS A 91 -15.60 -2.13 7.19
N GLY A 92 -15.82 -2.38 8.49
CA GLY A 92 -15.41 -1.52 9.60
C GLY A 92 -14.33 -2.12 10.50
N ALA A 93 -13.95 -3.39 10.32
CA ALA A 93 -12.97 -4.03 11.19
C ALA A 93 -11.54 -3.61 10.86
N ILE A 94 -10.96 -2.78 11.73
CA ILE A 94 -9.50 -2.65 11.83
C ILE A 94 -9.00 -3.95 12.49
N LEU A 95 -8.51 -4.88 11.67
CA LEU A 95 -7.95 -6.12 12.20
C LEU A 95 -6.58 -5.87 12.81
N SER A 96 -6.23 -6.67 13.82
CA SER A 96 -4.95 -6.61 14.54
C SER A 96 -3.70 -6.77 13.64
N GLY A 97 -3.87 -7.06 12.35
CA GLY A 97 -2.81 -7.22 11.35
C GLY A 97 -2.76 -6.16 10.26
N THR A 98 -3.59 -5.10 10.31
CA THR A 98 -3.58 -4.04 9.29
C THR A 98 -3.23 -2.66 9.85
N GLU A 99 -2.75 -1.77 8.99
CA GLU A 99 -2.58 -0.34 9.27
C GLU A 99 -3.37 0.50 8.30
N LEU A 100 -4.10 1.52 8.76
CA LEU A 100 -4.67 2.51 7.85
C LEU A 100 -3.53 3.33 7.23
N ILE A 101 -3.50 3.36 5.90
CA ILE A 101 -2.55 4.16 5.12
C ILE A 101 -3.18 5.52 4.82
N LYS A 102 -2.52 6.58 5.27
CA LYS A 102 -2.92 7.96 5.00
C LYS A 102 -2.40 8.45 3.64
N HIS A 103 -3.25 9.11 2.85
CA HIS A 103 -2.92 9.59 1.51
C HIS A 103 -1.80 10.64 1.48
N GLU A 104 -1.63 11.41 2.55
CA GLU A 104 -0.58 12.43 2.65
C GLU A 104 0.83 11.85 2.73
N ASN A 105 0.96 10.60 3.20
CA ASN A 105 2.23 9.93 3.45
C ASN A 105 2.85 9.35 2.18
N THR A 106 4.08 8.87 2.31
CA THR A 106 4.77 8.08 1.28
C THR A 106 4.54 6.59 1.52
N ILE A 107 4.62 5.80 0.45
CA ILE A 107 4.53 4.33 0.52
C ILE A 107 5.61 3.78 1.47
N PHE A 108 6.82 4.33 1.42
CA PHE A 108 7.92 3.93 2.30
C PHE A 108 7.75 4.29 3.77
N SER A 109 6.74 5.10 4.13
CA SER A 109 6.37 5.31 5.55
C SER A 109 5.76 4.04 6.17
N TYR A 110 5.28 3.11 5.33
CA TYR A 110 4.62 1.87 5.74
C TYR A 110 5.42 0.64 5.31
N PHE A 111 6.03 0.67 4.13
CA PHE A 111 6.85 -0.42 3.60
C PHE A 111 8.34 -0.06 3.70
N ASN A 112 9.03 -0.57 4.72
CA ASN A 112 10.45 -0.26 4.98
C ASN A 112 11.41 -0.80 3.89
N ASP A 113 10.98 -1.82 3.15
CA ASP A 113 11.67 -2.38 2.00
C ASP A 113 10.75 -2.33 0.78
N GLN A 114 11.29 -2.53 -0.42
CA GLN A 114 10.47 -2.70 -1.61
C GLN A 114 9.47 -3.83 -1.33
N PRO A 115 8.15 -3.56 -1.31
CA PRO A 115 7.16 -4.59 -1.04
C PRO A 115 7.28 -5.64 -2.13
N GLN A 116 7.75 -6.82 -1.76
CA GLN A 116 7.82 -7.95 -2.67
C GLN A 116 6.60 -8.82 -2.40
N PRO A 117 5.87 -9.26 -3.44
CA PRO A 117 4.97 -10.38 -3.30
C PRO A 117 5.83 -11.62 -3.03
N LYS A 118 6.12 -11.88 -1.74
CA LYS A 118 6.88 -13.07 -1.31
C LYS A 118 6.15 -14.37 -1.68
N TYR A 119 4.84 -14.27 -1.93
CA TYR A 119 3.96 -15.35 -2.31
C TYR A 119 2.98 -14.87 -3.39
N GLN A 120 2.57 -15.75 -4.31
CA GLN A 120 1.47 -15.49 -5.23
C GLN A 120 0.11 -15.66 -4.53
N GLY A 121 -0.92 -14.91 -4.96
CA GLY A 121 -2.27 -14.98 -4.41
C GLY A 121 -2.44 -14.26 -3.07
N GLU A 122 -3.39 -14.71 -2.24
CA GLU A 122 -3.76 -14.06 -0.97
C GLU A 122 -2.59 -13.88 0.00
N LYS A 123 -1.61 -14.79 -0.02
CA LYS A 123 -0.42 -14.71 0.85
C LYS A 123 0.53 -13.55 0.51
N GLY A 124 0.34 -12.93 -0.66
CA GLY A 124 1.15 -11.81 -1.15
C GLY A 124 0.51 -10.43 -1.00
N ILE A 125 -0.69 -10.32 -0.43
CA ILE A 125 -1.42 -9.05 -0.38
C ILE A 125 -0.64 -8.02 0.45
N ASN A 126 -0.31 -6.90 -0.19
CA ASN A 126 0.35 -5.76 0.44
C ASN A 126 -0.67 -4.71 0.90
N VAL A 127 -1.70 -4.46 0.10
CA VAL A 127 -2.70 -3.40 0.33
C VAL A 127 -4.11 -3.95 0.19
N ILE A 128 -4.98 -3.64 1.16
CA ILE A 128 -6.42 -3.86 1.05
C ILE A 128 -7.09 -2.53 0.70
N VAL A 129 -7.96 -2.55 -0.30
CA VAL A 129 -8.68 -1.40 -0.83
C VAL A 129 -10.15 -1.54 -0.48
N TYR A 130 -10.67 -0.57 0.26
CA TYR A 130 -12.11 -0.43 0.47
C TYR A 130 -12.65 0.69 -0.42
N PRO A 131 -13.75 0.43 -1.14
CA PRO A 131 -14.53 1.50 -1.77
C PRO A 131 -14.96 2.53 -0.71
N PRO A 132 -15.22 3.78 -1.11
CA PRO A 132 -15.82 4.76 -0.22
C PRO A 132 -17.13 4.18 0.33
N THR A 133 -17.37 4.36 1.63
CA THR A 133 -18.71 4.16 2.18
C THR A 133 -19.53 5.36 1.76
N ASP A 134 -20.53 5.16 0.88
CA ASP A 134 -21.49 6.20 0.53
C ASP A 134 -22.09 6.78 1.82
N ASN A 135 -22.03 8.11 1.96
CA ASN A 135 -22.90 8.89 2.83
C ASN A 135 -23.84 9.70 1.93
#